data_AF-A0A9E2V2J3-F1
#
_entry.id   AF-A0A9E2V2J3-F1
#
_cell.length_a   1.000
_cell.length_b   1.000
_cell.length_c   1.000
_cell.angle_alpha   90.00
_cell.angle_beta   90.00
_cell.angle_gamma   90.00
#
_symmetry.space_group_name_H-M   'P 1'
#
loop_
_entity.id
_entity.type
_entity.pdbx_description
1 polymer ?
#
loop_
_entity_poly.entity_id
_entity_poly.type
_entity_poly.pdbx_seq_one_letter_code
_entity_poly.pdbx_strand_id
1 'polypeptide(L)'
;RDMPELIDHLHYRVIDVSSIKELARRWYPRVYFASPDKHGGHRALADILESIDELRYYRAALMPAAPGPDSASARKIAAQVVATSVARTPDTTP
;
A
#
# COMPACT_ATOMS: atom_id res chain seq x y z
N ARG A 1 -18.65 20.30 6.60
CA ARG A 1 -18.01 19.26 5.76
C ARG A 1 -17.69 19.95 4.46
N ASP A 2 -16.42 20.25 4.25
CA ASP A 2 -16.03 21.25 3.26
C ASP A 2 -15.94 20.63 1.86
N MET A 3 -16.30 21.43 0.84
CA MET A 3 -16.26 21.07 -0.60
C MET A 3 -17.10 19.84 -1.02
N PRO A 4 -18.42 19.82 -0.76
CA PRO A 4 -19.30 18.72 -1.16
C PRO A 4 -19.34 18.51 -2.69
N GLU A 5 -19.30 19.60 -3.46
CA GLU A 5 -19.27 19.53 -4.92
C GLU A 5 -18.00 18.83 -5.43
N LEU A 6 -16.83 19.15 -4.88
CA LEU A 6 -15.57 18.50 -5.28
C LEU A 6 -15.58 17.00 -4.98
N ILE A 7 -16.11 16.61 -3.82
CA ILE A 7 -16.20 15.19 -3.43
C ILE A 7 -17.07 14.41 -4.42
N ASP A 8 -18.16 15.02 -4.92
CA ASP A 8 -19.06 14.39 -5.89
C ASP A 8 -18.39 14.18 -7.27
N HIS A 9 -17.42 15.03 -7.63
CA HIS A 9 -16.64 14.90 -8.87
C HIS A 9 -15.50 13.87 -8.79
N LEU A 10 -15.14 13.41 -7.58
CA LEU A 10 -14.03 12.48 -7.37
C LEU A 10 -14.55 11.08 -7.06
N HIS A 11 -13.77 10.07 -7.41
CA HIS A 11 -14.10 8.70 -7.00
C HIS A 11 -13.96 8.56 -5.48
N TYR A 12 -14.86 7.79 -4.86
CA TYR A 12 -14.89 7.60 -3.40
C TYR A 12 -13.66 6.91 -2.79
N ARG A 13 -12.75 6.37 -3.62
CA ARG A 13 -11.56 5.65 -3.18
C ARG A 13 -10.35 6.57 -3.27
N VAL A 14 -9.53 6.54 -2.23
CA VAL A 14 -8.28 7.27 -2.14
C VAL A 14 -7.12 6.28 -2.06
N ILE A 15 -6.01 6.61 -2.71
CA ILE A 15 -4.74 5.92 -2.52
C ILE A 15 -3.91 6.76 -1.54
N ASP A 16 -3.82 6.29 -0.30
CA ASP A 16 -3.05 6.94 0.75
C ASP A 16 -1.63 6.36 0.84
N VAL A 17 -0.64 7.17 0.46
CA VAL A 17 0.79 6.80 0.49
C VAL A 17 1.27 6.58 1.92
N SER A 18 0.69 7.28 2.91
CA SER A 18 1.09 7.14 4.31
C SER A 18 0.72 5.78 4.90
N SER A 19 -0.40 5.21 4.48
CA SER A 19 -0.78 3.83 4.79
C SER A 19 0.30 2.83 4.34
N ILE A 20 0.85 2.99 3.13
CA ILE A 20 1.92 2.12 2.61
C ILE A 20 3.22 2.33 3.40
N LYS A 21 3.57 3.58 3.71
CA LYS A 21 4.73 3.90 4.56
C LYS A 21 4.65 3.21 5.93
N GLU A 22 3.48 3.23 6.56
CA GLU A 22 3.30 2.61 7.87
C GLU A 22 3.39 1.07 7.83
N LEU A 23 2.97 0.44 6.72
CA LEU A 23 3.24 -0.98 6.46
C LEU A 23 4.73 -1.24 6.26
N ALA A 24 5.42 -0.40 5.46
CA ALA A 24 6.86 -0.49 5.23
C ALA A 24 7.64 -0.43 6.54
N ARG A 25 7.28 0.50 7.43
CA ARG A 25 7.90 0.69 8.74
C ARG A 25 7.82 -0.55 9.62
N ARG A 26 6.71 -1.29 9.57
CA ARG A 26 6.47 -2.47 10.42
C ARG A 26 7.03 -3.76 9.82
N TRP A 27 6.85 -3.96 8.51
CA TRP A 27 7.22 -5.20 7.85
C TRP A 27 8.67 -5.20 7.37
N TYR A 28 9.17 -4.04 6.93
CA TYR A 28 10.49 -3.91 6.33
C TYR A 28 11.20 -2.62 6.78
N PRO A 29 11.65 -2.52 8.05
CA PRO A 29 12.25 -1.30 8.59
C PRO A 29 13.40 -0.74 7.74
N ARG A 30 14.21 -1.62 7.13
CA ARG A 30 15.29 -1.23 6.21
C ARG A 30 14.80 -0.45 4.99
N VAL A 31 13.63 -0.82 4.45
CA VAL A 31 13.01 -0.09 3.32
C VAL A 31 12.49 1.27 3.79
N TYR A 32 11.91 1.33 4.98
CA TYR A 32 11.43 2.59 5.55
C TYR A 32 12.57 3.60 5.76
N PHE A 33 13.65 3.20 6.44
CA PHE A 33 14.78 4.09 6.72
C PHE A 33 15.61 4.47 5.49
N ALA A 34 15.45 3.76 4.38
CA ALA A 34 16.07 4.08 3.09
C ALA A 34 15.15 4.88 2.14
N SER A 35 13.93 5.25 2.60
CA SER A 35 13.04 6.07 1.78
C SER A 35 13.61 7.48 1.56
N PRO A 36 13.38 8.12 0.39
CA PRO A 36 13.89 9.45 0.11
C PRO A 36 13.37 10.50 1.10
N ASP A 37 14.24 11.43 1.52
CA ASP A 37 13.86 12.54 2.36
C ASP A 37 12.91 13.50 1.63
N LYS A 38 11.93 14.04 2.35
CA LYS A 38 11.05 15.11 1.86
C LYS A 38 11.75 16.45 2.04
N HIS A 39 11.79 17.26 0.98
CA HIS A 39 12.56 18.50 0.96
C HIS A 39 11.70 19.72 1.34
N GLY A 40 10.42 19.52 1.73
CA GLY A 40 9.70 20.42 2.61
C GLY A 40 9.46 21.82 2.04
N GLY A 41 9.16 21.91 0.74
CA GLY A 41 8.97 23.19 0.06
C GLY A 41 7.68 23.96 0.42
N HIS A 42 6.89 23.46 1.39
CA HIS A 42 5.61 24.02 1.89
C HIS A 42 4.66 24.54 0.78
N ARG A 43 4.71 23.93 -0.40
CA ARG A 43 3.83 24.21 -1.53
C ARG A 43 3.11 22.93 -1.89
N ALA A 44 1.80 23.02 -2.06
CA ALA A 44 0.94 21.86 -2.35
C ALA A 44 1.45 21.02 -3.54
N LEU A 45 1.92 21.66 -4.61
CA LEU A 45 2.48 20.93 -5.76
C LEU A 45 3.76 20.16 -5.40
N ALA A 46 4.64 20.72 -4.59
CA ALA A 46 5.86 20.04 -4.15
C ALA A 46 5.51 18.81 -3.32
N ASP A 47 4.57 18.94 -2.38
CA ASP A 47 4.12 17.83 -1.52
C ASP A 47 3.46 16.70 -2.34
N ILE A 48 2.72 17.04 -3.41
CA ILE A 48 2.15 16.06 -4.35
C ILE A 48 3.25 15.30 -5.08
N LEU A 49 4.23 16.00 -5.64
CA LEU A 49 5.34 15.38 -6.37
C LEU A 49 6.18 14.48 -5.47
N GLU A 50 6.52 14.95 -4.26
CA GLU A 50 7.25 14.14 -3.26
C GLU A 50 6.46 12.89 -2.85
N SER A 51 5.13 12.99 -2.73
CA SER A 51 4.29 11.83 -2.41
C SER A 51 4.20 10.83 -3.58
N ILE A 52 4.24 11.30 -4.83
CA ILE A 52 4.33 10.44 -6.02
C ILE A 52 5.66 9.68 -6.01
N ASP A 53 6.79 10.36 -5.73
CA ASP A 53 8.10 9.70 -5.67
C ASP A 53 8.23 8.72 -4.50
N GLU A 54 7.67 9.06 -3.33
CA GLU A 54 7.54 8.14 -2.19
C GLU A 54 6.77 6.87 -2.58
N LEU A 55 5.66 7.00 -3.32
CA LEU A 55 4.90 5.85 -3.83
C LEU A 55 5.68 5.04 -4.87
N ARG A 56 6.43 5.71 -5.77
CA ARG A 56 7.30 5.03 -6.75
C ARG A 56 8.36 4.19 -6.05
N TYR A 57 8.97 4.72 -4.99
CA TYR A 57 9.94 4.00 -4.17
C TYR A 57 9.32 2.74 -3.53
N TYR A 58 8.16 2.87 -2.87
CA TYR A 58 7.51 1.72 -2.24
C TYR A 58 7.01 0.68 -3.25
N ARG A 59 6.57 1.09 -4.45
CA ARG A 59 6.25 0.16 -5.53
C ARG A 59 7.47 -0.69 -5.92
N ALA A 60 8.64 -0.08 -6.02
CA ALA A 60 9.87 -0.80 -6.38
C ALA A 60 10.40 -1.68 -5.24
N ALA A 61 10.27 -1.24 -3.99
CA ALA A 61 10.89 -1.90 -2.85
C ALA A 61 10.00 -2.96 -2.16
N LEU A 62 8.66 -2.81 -2.22
CA LEU A 62 7.72 -3.69 -1.48
C LEU A 62 6.87 -4.58 -2.38
N MET A 63 6.65 -4.19 -3.63
CA MET A 63 5.78 -4.95 -4.54
C MET A 63 6.60 -5.89 -5.42
N PRO A 64 5.98 -6.98 -5.92
CA PRO A 64 6.66 -7.86 -6.87
C PRO A 64 7.18 -7.09 -8.08
N ALA A 65 8.41 -7.38 -8.48
CA ALA A 65 8.99 -6.83 -9.70
C ALA A 65 8.14 -7.22 -10.92
N ALA A 66 8.01 -6.31 -11.90
CA ALA A 66 7.32 -6.61 -13.14
C ALA A 66 7.95 -7.82 -13.85
N PRO A 67 7.15 -8.73 -14.45
CA PRO A 67 5.71 -8.63 -14.70
C PRO A 67 4.80 -9.01 -13.51
N GLY A 68 5.39 -9.35 -12.36
CA GLY A 68 4.67 -9.91 -11.21
C GLY A 68 4.58 -11.44 -11.28
N PRO A 69 3.98 -12.07 -10.25
CA PRO A 69 3.79 -13.51 -10.24
C PRO A 69 2.84 -13.95 -11.37
N ASP A 70 3.16 -15.08 -12.01
CA ASP A 70 2.26 -15.70 -12.97
C ASP A 70 0.96 -16.20 -12.30
N SER A 71 -0.03 -16.57 -13.12
CA SER A 71 -1.34 -17.00 -12.60
C SER A 71 -1.24 -18.25 -11.71
N ALA A 72 -0.27 -19.14 -11.94
CA ALA A 72 -0.08 -20.33 -11.13
C ALA A 72 0.43 -19.98 -9.72
N SER A 73 1.47 -19.13 -9.65
CA SER A 73 2.06 -18.62 -8.42
C SER A 73 1.07 -17.80 -7.62
N ALA A 74 0.33 -16.90 -8.27
CA ALA A 74 -0.71 -16.09 -7.62
C ALA A 74 -1.82 -16.97 -7.01
N ARG A 75 -2.28 -18.01 -7.72
CA ARG A 75 -3.27 -18.97 -7.20
C ARG A 75 -2.73 -19.77 -6.01
N LYS A 76 -1.45 -20.16 -6.04
CA LYS A 76 -0.83 -20.87 -4.91
C LYS A 76 -0.78 -20.00 -3.65
N ILE A 77 -0.37 -18.74 -3.77
CA ILE A 77 -0.38 -17.77 -2.66
C ILE A 77 -1.81 -17.61 -2.12
N ALA A 78 -2.79 -17.44 -3.00
CA ALA A 78 -4.20 -17.32 -2.59
C ALA A 78 -4.68 -18.56 -1.82
N ALA A 79 -4.37 -19.77 -2.29
CA ALA A 79 -4.74 -21.00 -1.59
C ALA A 79 -4.10 -21.10 -0.20
N GLN A 80 -2.84 -20.67 -0.04
CA GLN A 80 -2.17 -20.63 1.26
C GLN A 80 -2.84 -19.65 2.22
N VAL A 81 -3.17 -18.43 1.77
CA VAL A 81 -3.86 -17.44 2.61
C VAL A 81 -5.25 -17.92 3.00
N VAL A 82 -5.99 -18.54 2.07
CA VAL A 82 -7.28 -19.17 2.38
C VAL A 82 -7.10 -20.26 3.42
N ALA A 83 -6.04 -21.07 3.32
CA ALA A 83 -5.68 -22.14 4.25
C ALA A 83 -5.29 -21.65 5.66
N THR A 84 -4.92 -20.38 5.84
CA THR A 84 -4.64 -19.76 7.15
C THR A 84 -5.59 -18.60 7.46
N SER A 85 -6.79 -18.59 6.88
CA SER A 85 -7.74 -17.47 7.05
C SER A 85 -8.09 -17.23 8.52
N VAL A 86 -7.96 -15.97 8.95
CA VAL A 86 -8.32 -15.50 10.30
C VAL A 86 -9.83 -15.53 10.58
N ALA A 87 -10.64 -15.63 9.53
CA ALA A 87 -12.09 -15.77 9.65
C ALA A 87 -12.53 -17.23 9.86
N ARG A 88 -11.61 -18.19 9.73
CA ARG A 88 -11.93 -19.59 9.98
C ARG A 88 -11.94 -19.83 11.49
N THR A 89 -13.12 -19.93 12.07
CA THR A 89 -13.30 -20.44 13.43
C THR A 89 -12.66 -21.82 13.52
N PRO A 90 -11.89 -22.15 14.58
CA PRO A 90 -11.47 -23.53 14.81
C PRO A 90 -12.72 -24.40 14.83
N ASP A 91 -12.71 -25.53 14.13
CA ASP A 91 -13.79 -26.51 14.17
C ASP A 91 -13.86 -27.06 15.60
N THR A 92 -14.66 -26.42 16.46
CA THR A 92 -15.00 -26.91 17.79
C THR A 92 -16.16 -27.86 17.64
N THR A 93 -15.87 -29.07 17.16
CA THR A 93 -16.80 -30.20 17.26
C THR A 93 -16.07 -31.32 18.02
N PRO A 94 -16.57 -31.75 19.19
CA PRO A 94 -15.95 -32.78 20.03
C PRO A 94 -16.02 -34.19 19.42
#